data_AF-A0A1G5QUB9-F1
#
_entry.id   AF-A0A1G5QUB9-F1
#
_cell.length_a   1.000
_cell.length_b   1.000
_cell.length_c   1.000
_cell.angle_alpha   90.00
_cell.angle_beta   90.00
_cell.angle_gamma   90.00
#
_symmetry.space_group_name_H-M   'P 1'
#
loop_
_entity.id
_entity.type
_entity.pdbx_description
1 polymer ?
#
loop_
_entity_poly.entity_id
_entity_poly.type
_entity_poly.pdbx_seq_one_letter_code
_entity_poly.pdbx_strand_id
1 'polypeptide(L)'
;MTDTQIGSFIRDCVVFEDDTENGLDFDTFYGLYISWCVLGRKIPIPDSAFKTALELEGLRPTKENGHRIYAGMSMVGPAARDYVVNSVPMWHETEASTAALSDMAEEAVPSIA
;
A
#
# COMPACT_ATOMS: atom_id res chain seq x y z
N MET A 1 -3.19 -23.52 -17.05
CA MET A 1 -2.11 -23.32 -16.06
C MET A 1 -2.72 -23.60 -14.70
N THR A 2 -2.06 -24.40 -13.87
CA THR A 2 -2.46 -24.57 -12.46
C THR A 2 -2.41 -23.21 -11.79
N ASP A 3 -3.54 -22.72 -11.29
CA ASP A 3 -3.65 -21.45 -10.55
C ASP A 3 -2.85 -21.62 -9.24
N THR A 4 -1.63 -21.08 -9.22
CA THR A 4 -0.79 -21.07 -8.02
C THR A 4 -1.38 -20.05 -7.05
N GLN A 5 -1.22 -20.25 -5.74
CA GLN A 5 -1.70 -19.29 -4.75
C GLN A 5 -1.14 -17.87 -5.01
N ILE A 6 0.09 -17.78 -5.50
CA ILE A 6 0.74 -16.51 -5.84
C ILE A 6 0.17 -15.92 -7.12
N GLY A 7 -0.11 -16.74 -8.14
CA GLY A 7 -0.80 -16.31 -9.35
C GLY A 7 -2.20 -15.75 -9.07
N SER A 8 -2.99 -16.40 -8.20
CA SER A 8 -4.29 -15.86 -7.78
C SER A 8 -4.13 -14.54 -7.03
N PHE A 9 -3.18 -14.50 -6.09
CA PHE A 9 -2.90 -13.29 -5.31
C PHE A 9 -2.52 -12.09 -6.19
N ILE A 10 -1.58 -12.27 -7.14
CA ILE A 10 -1.15 -11.19 -8.05
C ILE A 10 -2.34 -10.69 -8.86
N ARG A 11 -3.15 -11.61 -9.42
CA ARG A 11 -4.34 -11.24 -10.20
C ARG A 11 -5.38 -10.46 -9.38
N ASP A 12 -5.57 -10.85 -8.12
CA ASP A 12 -6.66 -10.33 -7.30
C ASP A 12 -6.29 -9.00 -6.60
N CYS A 13 -5.00 -8.78 -6.32
CA CYS A 13 -4.54 -7.70 -5.43
C CYS A 13 -3.53 -6.74 -6.05
N VAL A 14 -3.03 -7.00 -7.25
CA VAL A 14 -1.97 -6.20 -7.87
C VAL A 14 -2.41 -5.74 -9.25
N VAL A 15 -2.20 -4.47 -9.54
CA VAL A 15 -2.29 -3.90 -10.89
C VAL A 15 -0.95 -3.32 -11.30
N PHE A 16 -0.69 -3.32 -12.60
CA PHE A 16 0.51 -2.75 -13.18
C PHE A 16 0.18 -1.36 -13.73
N GLU A 17 0.88 -0.34 -13.24
CA GLU A 17 0.67 1.05 -13.61
C GLU A 17 2.02 1.70 -13.92
N ASP A 18 2.20 2.16 -15.16
CA ASP A 18 3.43 2.80 -15.64
C ASP A 18 3.79 4.10 -14.89
N ASP A 19 2.82 4.73 -14.23
CA ASP A 19 2.94 6.07 -13.61
C ASP A 19 3.13 6.01 -12.07
N THR A 20 3.28 4.83 -11.49
CA THR A 20 3.46 4.72 -10.04
C THR A 20 4.89 5.11 -9.66
N GLU A 21 5.08 6.35 -9.17
CA GLU A 21 6.41 6.90 -8.85
C GLU A 21 7.24 6.02 -7.91
N ASN A 22 6.62 5.21 -7.02
CA ASN A 22 7.36 4.49 -5.96
C ASN A 22 7.20 2.96 -5.91
N GLY A 23 6.31 2.34 -6.71
CA GLY A 23 6.09 0.88 -6.68
C GLY A 23 5.73 0.32 -5.29
N LEU A 24 5.83 -1.01 -5.12
CA LEU A 24 5.63 -1.68 -3.83
C LEU A 24 6.95 -2.17 -3.25
N ASP A 25 7.28 -1.80 -2.01
CA ASP A 25 8.37 -2.45 -1.30
C ASP A 25 7.99 -3.88 -0.85
N PHE A 26 9.00 -4.69 -0.51
CA PHE A 26 8.79 -6.08 -0.14
C PHE A 26 7.93 -6.27 1.12
N ASP A 27 8.06 -5.41 2.13
CA ASP A 27 7.31 -5.54 3.38
C ASP A 27 5.83 -5.21 3.14
N THR A 28 5.56 -4.15 2.37
CA THR A 28 4.20 -3.83 1.90
C THR A 28 3.62 -4.96 1.07
N PHE A 29 4.39 -5.49 0.11
CA PHE A 29 3.90 -6.51 -0.80
C PHE A 29 3.60 -7.84 -0.08
N TYR A 30 4.47 -8.23 0.87
CA TYR A 30 4.23 -9.40 1.69
C TYR A 30 3.07 -9.19 2.68
N GLY A 31 2.95 -8.01 3.29
CA GLY A 31 1.81 -7.68 4.16
C GLY A 31 0.46 -7.71 3.43
N LEU A 32 0.42 -7.25 2.19
CA LEU A 32 -0.74 -7.38 1.32
C LEU A 32 -1.10 -8.86 1.08
N TYR A 33 -0.10 -9.71 0.81
CA TYR A 33 -0.29 -11.15 0.65
C TYR A 33 -0.82 -11.82 1.92
N ILE A 34 -0.33 -11.44 3.10
CA ILE A 34 -0.86 -11.92 4.38
C ILE A 34 -2.33 -11.54 4.52
N SER A 35 -2.67 -10.29 4.24
CA SER A 35 -4.05 -9.79 4.33
C SER A 35 -4.99 -10.55 3.38
N TRP A 36 -4.55 -10.82 2.15
CA TRP A 36 -5.29 -11.66 1.20
C TRP A 36 -5.45 -13.10 1.70
N CYS A 37 -4.41 -13.69 2.29
CA CYS A 37 -4.49 -15.03 2.87
C CYS A 37 -5.50 -15.10 4.03
N VAL A 38 -5.52 -14.09 4.91
CA VAL A 38 -6.47 -14.01 6.03
C VAL A 38 -7.91 -13.95 5.52
N LEU A 39 -8.19 -13.07 4.56
CA LEU A 39 -9.53 -12.95 3.95
C LEU A 39 -9.96 -14.25 3.25
N GLY A 40 -9.03 -14.90 2.56
CA GLY A 40 -9.25 -16.16 1.85
C GLY A 40 -9.18 -17.42 2.72
N ARG A 41 -8.93 -17.29 4.04
CA ARG A 41 -8.66 -18.40 4.98
C ARG A 41 -7.59 -19.37 4.47
N LYS A 42 -6.52 -18.83 3.90
CA LYS A 42 -5.37 -19.58 3.37
C LYS A 42 -4.20 -19.48 4.35
N ILE A 43 -3.34 -20.49 4.32
CA ILE A 43 -2.09 -20.46 5.09
C ILE A 43 -1.06 -19.70 4.25
N PRO A 44 -0.46 -18.62 4.78
CA PRO A 44 0.59 -17.89 4.08
C PRO A 44 1.89 -18.71 4.08
N ILE A 45 2.62 -18.62 2.97
CA ILE A 45 3.99 -19.16 2.88
C ILE A 45 4.99 -18.16 3.50
N PRO A 46 6.13 -18.63 4.03
CA PRO A 46 7.14 -17.76 4.62
C PRO A 46 7.75 -16.81 3.58
N ASP A 47 8.29 -15.69 4.06
CA ASP A 47 8.86 -14.61 3.25
C ASP A 47 9.88 -15.09 2.18
N SER A 48 10.74 -16.04 2.55
CA SER A 48 11.73 -16.67 1.66
C SER A 48 11.09 -17.45 0.52
N ALA A 49 10.06 -18.25 0.82
CA ALA A 49 9.30 -18.98 -0.18
C ALA A 49 8.47 -18.03 -1.06
N PHE A 50 7.94 -16.96 -0.47
CA PHE A 50 7.23 -15.91 -1.19
C PHE A 50 8.14 -15.20 -2.20
N LYS A 51 9.36 -14.80 -1.79
CA LYS A 51 10.38 -14.25 -2.70
C LYS A 51 10.63 -15.16 -3.89
N THR A 52 10.89 -16.43 -3.64
CA THR A 52 11.13 -17.41 -4.71
C THR A 52 9.91 -17.57 -5.62
N ALA A 53 8.71 -17.61 -5.05
CA ALA A 53 7.49 -17.77 -5.84
C ALA A 53 7.20 -16.54 -6.72
N LEU A 54 7.46 -15.32 -6.24
CA LEU A 54 7.37 -14.10 -7.07
C LEU A 54 8.36 -14.14 -8.24
N GLU A 55 9.59 -14.60 -8.00
CA GLU A 55 10.60 -14.76 -9.06
C GLU A 55 10.17 -15.81 -10.11
N LEU A 56 9.51 -16.89 -9.69
CA LEU A 56 8.95 -17.91 -10.59
C LEU A 56 7.77 -17.40 -11.42
N GLU A 57 6.96 -16.49 -10.88
CA GLU A 57 5.90 -15.78 -11.61
C GLU A 57 6.46 -14.65 -12.51
N GLY A 58 7.79 -14.47 -12.54
CA GLY A 58 8.47 -13.52 -13.41
C GLY A 58 8.56 -12.10 -12.85
N LEU A 59 8.16 -11.86 -11.60
CA LEU A 59 8.23 -10.56 -10.95
C LEU A 59 9.65 -10.31 -10.44
N ARG A 60 10.31 -9.30 -11.02
CA ARG A 60 11.69 -8.94 -10.69
C ARG A 60 11.73 -7.64 -9.89
N PRO A 61 12.18 -7.67 -8.64
CA PRO A 61 12.37 -6.45 -7.87
C PRO A 61 13.61 -5.69 -8.35
N THR A 62 13.54 -4.38 -8.32
CA THR A 62 14.70 -3.48 -8.37
C THR A 62 15.23 -3.28 -6.95
N LYS A 63 16.55 -3.22 -6.80
CA LYS A 63 17.17 -2.88 -5.51
C LYS A 63 17.40 -1.38 -5.43
N GLU A 64 16.77 -0.72 -4.48
CA GLU A 64 16.96 0.70 -4.20
C GLU A 64 17.26 0.86 -2.71
N ASN A 65 18.37 1.53 -2.36
CA ASN A 65 18.79 1.78 -0.98
C ASN A 65 18.80 0.54 -0.05
N GLY A 66 19.05 -0.66 -0.61
CA GLY A 66 19.04 -1.92 0.14
C GLY A 66 17.66 -2.58 0.26
N HIS A 67 16.60 -1.91 -0.18
CA HIS A 67 15.24 -2.43 -0.21
C HIS A 67 14.92 -3.03 -1.58
N ARG A 68 14.01 -4.01 -1.60
CA ARG A 68 13.48 -4.61 -2.82
C ARG A 68 12.18 -3.89 -3.17
N ILE A 69 12.18 -3.18 -4.29
CA ILE A 69 11.03 -2.44 -4.80
C ILE A 69 10.53 -3.11 -6.08
N TYR A 70 9.23 -3.39 -6.12
CA TYR A 70 8.53 -3.88 -7.29
C TYR A 70 7.92 -2.68 -8.00
N ALA A 71 8.69 -2.12 -8.94
CA ALA A 71 8.31 -0.91 -9.67
C ALA A 71 7.09 -1.15 -10.57
N GLY A 72 6.28 -0.10 -10.74
CA GLY A 72 5.07 -0.14 -11.58
C GLY A 72 3.97 -1.06 -11.06
N MET A 73 3.98 -1.37 -9.75
CA MET A 73 2.92 -2.13 -9.09
C MET A 73 2.18 -1.26 -8.09
N SER A 74 0.86 -1.40 -8.07
CA SER A 74 -0.02 -0.82 -7.07
C SER A 74 -0.88 -1.90 -6.42
N MET A 75 -1.15 -1.74 -5.12
CA MET A 75 -2.05 -2.62 -4.38
C MET A 75 -3.51 -2.22 -4.59
N VAL A 76 -4.38 -3.20 -4.80
CA VAL A 76 -5.83 -2.97 -4.98
C VAL A 76 -6.68 -4.02 -4.26
N GLY A 77 -7.98 -3.74 -4.19
CA GLY A 77 -8.98 -4.70 -3.73
C GLY A 77 -9.11 -4.81 -2.20
N PRO A 78 -9.90 -5.79 -1.73
CA PRO A 78 -10.26 -5.91 -0.31
C PRO A 78 -9.05 -6.18 0.60
N ALA A 79 -8.05 -6.91 0.11
CA ALA A 79 -6.83 -7.20 0.85
C ALA A 79 -5.98 -5.94 1.06
N ALA A 80 -5.93 -5.03 0.09
CA ALA A 80 -5.24 -3.75 0.25
C ALA A 80 -5.90 -2.90 1.34
N ARG A 81 -7.23 -2.89 1.38
CA ARG A 81 -7.97 -2.19 2.44
C ARG A 81 -7.69 -2.79 3.83
N ASP A 82 -7.71 -4.11 3.94
CA ASP A 82 -7.38 -4.80 5.21
C ASP A 82 -5.94 -4.54 5.64
N TYR A 83 -5.00 -4.61 4.69
CA TYR A 83 -3.60 -4.30 4.91
C TYR A 83 -3.41 -2.88 5.45
N VAL A 84 -4.03 -1.89 4.83
CA VAL A 84 -3.95 -0.48 5.28
C VAL A 84 -4.53 -0.32 6.69
N VAL A 85 -5.65 -0.97 7.00
CA VAL A 85 -6.27 -0.88 8.34
C VAL A 85 -5.40 -1.55 9.42
N ASN A 86 -4.75 -2.67 9.10
CA ASN A 86 -4.02 -3.48 10.08
C ASN A 86 -2.52 -3.16 10.17
N SER A 87 -1.94 -2.58 9.13
CA SER A 87 -0.48 -2.42 8.97
C SER A 87 -0.04 -0.98 9.00
N VAL A 88 -0.95 -0.02 8.87
CA VAL A 88 -0.67 1.37 9.18
C VAL A 88 -0.80 1.50 10.71
N PRO A 89 0.30 1.63 11.48
CA PRO A 89 0.16 2.21 12.81
C PRO A 89 -0.50 3.57 12.55
N MET A 90 -1.69 3.81 13.12
CA MET A 90 -2.48 5.04 12.98
C MET A 90 -1.67 6.17 12.37
N TRP A 91 -2.04 6.61 11.16
CA TRP A 91 -1.53 7.84 10.57
C TRP A 91 -1.21 8.82 11.70
N HIS A 92 0.07 9.14 11.89
CA HIS A 92 0.36 10.48 12.36
C HIS A 92 -0.22 11.36 11.26
N GLU A 93 -1.39 11.94 11.53
CA GLU A 93 -1.87 13.14 10.87
C GLU A 93 -0.68 14.12 10.84
N THR A 94 0.10 14.07 9.77
CA THR A 94 0.82 15.26 9.36
C THR A 94 -0.26 16.12 8.75
N GLU A 95 -0.82 16.99 9.59
CA GLU A 95 -1.64 18.13 9.22
C GLU A 95 -0.94 18.93 8.11
N ALA A 96 -1.14 18.51 6.88
CA ALA A 96 -0.73 19.23 5.69
C ALA A 96 -1.98 19.63 4.91
N SER A 97 -2.98 20.24 5.57
CA SER A 97 -4.08 20.92 4.88
C SER A 97 -5.02 21.74 5.77
N THR A 98 -4.52 22.59 6.68
CA THR A 98 -5.32 23.70 7.28
C THR A 98 -4.51 24.98 7.55
N ALA A 99 -3.30 25.13 7.00
CA ALA A 99 -2.56 26.40 7.03
C ALA A 99 -2.86 27.30 5.81
N ALA A 100 -4.11 27.31 5.35
CA ALA A 100 -4.56 28.22 4.31
C ALA A 100 -6.06 28.46 4.48
N LEU A 101 -6.42 29.37 5.39
CA LEU A 101 -7.64 30.20 5.42
C LEU A 101 -7.71 30.89 6.80
N SER A 102 -6.73 31.77 7.07
CA SER A 102 -6.88 32.85 8.05
C SER A 102 -6.31 34.11 7.43
N ASP A 103 -6.96 34.51 6.33
CA ASP A 103 -6.92 35.87 5.82
C ASP A 103 -8.38 36.28 5.64
N MET A 104 -8.95 36.93 6.65
CA MET A 104 -10.12 37.81 6.52
C MET A 104 -10.39 38.56 7.83
N ALA A 105 -9.78 39.74 7.91
CA ALA A 105 -10.31 41.00 8.46
C ALA A 105 -11.02 40.98 9.84
N GLU A 106 -10.29 41.40 10.86
CA GLU A 106 -10.86 42.06 12.05
C GLU A 106 -11.45 43.43 11.65
N GLU A 107 -12.75 43.48 11.36
CA GLU A 107 -13.53 44.72 11.38
C GLU A 107 -13.92 45.05 12.83
N ALA A 108 -13.26 46.06 13.38
CA ALA A 108 -13.58 46.62 14.68
C ALA A 108 -14.84 47.50 14.60
N VAL A 109 -15.91 47.08 15.27
CA VAL A 109 -17.06 47.95 15.59
C VAL A 109 -17.46 47.73 17.06
N PRO A 110 -17.20 48.70 17.97
CA PRO A 110 -17.73 48.62 19.32
C PRO A 110 -19.20 49.07 19.37
N SER A 111 -19.97 48.29 20.13
CA SER A 111 -21.40 48.43 20.40
C SER A 111 -21.81 49.77 21.00
N ILE A 112 -23.04 50.14 20.64
CA ILE A 112 -23.85 51.21 21.21
C ILE A 112 -24.31 50.82 22.63
N ALA A 113 -24.20 51.74 23.58
CA ALA A 113 -24.95 51.77 24.85
C ALA A 113 -25.01 53.21 25.35
#